data_AF-A0A0C9UZW6-F1
#
_entry.id   AF-A0A0C9UZW6-F1
#
_cell.length_a   1.000
_cell.length_b   1.000
_cell.length_c   1.000
_cell.angle_alpha   90.00
_cell.angle_beta   90.00
_cell.angle_gamma   90.00
#
_symmetry.space_group_name_H-M   'P 1'
#
loop_
_entity.id
_entity.type
_entity.pdbx_description
1 polymer ?
#
loop_
_entity_poly.entity_id
_entity_poly.type
_entity_poly.pdbx_seq_one_letter_code
_entity_poly.pdbx_strand_id
1 'polypeptide(L)' 'MATMRTPTKLSASTGTTTVAPPGTTTVTTPPTQPPTGGTAAHWAQCGGIGFTGPTVCAAPYTCQVSNAYFSQCL' A
#
# COMPACT_ATOMS: atom_id res chain seq x y z
N MET A 1 13.31 -52.39 38.68
CA MET A 1 13.03 -51.75 39.99
C MET A 1 12.63 -50.30 39.71
N ALA A 2 11.56 -49.85 40.38
CA ALA A 2 11.07 -48.48 40.56
C ALA A 2 10.27 -47.75 39.44
N THR A 3 9.00 -47.52 39.81
CA THR A 3 7.83 -46.85 39.21
C THR A 3 7.76 -45.36 39.58
N MET A 4 7.18 -44.49 38.74
CA MET A 4 6.35 -43.29 39.10
C MET A 4 6.06 -42.45 37.83
N ARG A 5 4.83 -42.21 37.33
CA ARG A 5 3.54 -41.64 37.81
C ARG A 5 3.45 -40.09 37.85
N THR A 6 2.45 -39.59 37.10
CA THR A 6 1.58 -38.40 37.28
C THR A 6 1.94 -37.03 36.64
N PRO A 7 0.91 -36.18 36.32
CA PRO A 7 0.80 -35.34 35.13
C PRO A 7 0.74 -33.83 35.44
N THR A 8 0.99 -32.97 34.45
CA THR A 8 0.58 -31.54 34.40
C THR A 8 1.18 -30.98 33.11
N LYS A 9 0.60 -30.09 32.31
CA LYS A 9 -0.59 -29.23 32.37
C LYS A 9 -0.69 -28.66 30.95
N LEU A 10 -1.85 -28.74 30.30
CA LEU A 10 -2.12 -28.02 29.05
C LEU A 10 -1.93 -26.53 29.31
N SER A 11 -0.79 -25.97 28.90
CA SER A 11 -0.54 -24.54 28.91
C SER A 11 -1.02 -23.99 27.57
N ALA A 12 -2.29 -23.58 27.53
CA ALA A 12 -2.84 -22.74 26.48
C ALA A 12 -2.07 -21.41 26.51
N SER A 13 -1.04 -21.33 25.68
CA SER A 13 -0.33 -20.09 25.40
C SER A 13 -1.03 -19.46 24.21
N THR A 14 -2.08 -18.69 24.50
CA THR A 14 -2.71 -17.78 23.53
C THR A 14 -1.72 -16.66 23.26
N GLY A 15 -0.72 -16.94 22.44
CA GLY A 15 0.21 -15.96 21.91
C GLY A 15 -0.56 -15.08 20.95
N THR A 16 -0.97 -13.93 21.45
CA THR A 16 -1.55 -12.83 20.66
C THR A 16 -0.48 -12.40 19.65
N THR A 17 -0.64 -12.81 18.39
CA THR A 17 0.10 -12.20 17.28
C THR A 17 -0.36 -10.76 17.16
N THR A 18 0.39 -9.84 17.75
CA THR A 18 0.32 -8.41 17.42
C THR A 18 0.80 -8.28 15.98
N VAL A 19 -0.15 -8.32 15.04
CA VAL A 19 0.09 -7.92 13.66
C VAL A 19 0.36 -6.43 13.71
N ALA A 20 1.62 -6.05 13.50
CA ALA A 20 2.00 -4.67 13.27
C ALA A 20 1.11 -4.09 12.15
N PRO A 21 0.74 -2.79 12.21
CA PRO A 21 0.09 -2.14 11.07
C PRO A 21 0.90 -2.45 9.82
N PRO A 22 0.27 -2.74 8.66
CA PRO A 22 1.03 -2.85 7.43
C PRO A 22 1.77 -1.53 7.27
N GLY A 23 3.10 -1.61 7.38
CA GLY A 23 3.97 -0.47 7.14
C GLY A 23 3.52 0.13 5.83
N THR A 24 3.11 1.39 5.87
CA THR A 24 2.91 2.17 4.66
C THR A 24 4.28 2.16 3.99
N THR A 25 4.47 1.28 3.02
CA THR A 25 5.58 1.38 2.09
C THR A 25 5.39 2.72 1.43
N THR A 26 6.10 3.73 1.92
CA THR A 26 6.42 4.90 1.13
C THR A 26 7.20 4.35 -0.05
N VAL A 27 6.47 4.04 -1.13
CA VAL A 27 7.05 3.71 -2.42
C VAL A 27 7.62 5.03 -2.93
N THR A 28 8.80 5.37 -2.43
CA THR A 28 9.64 6.44 -2.96
C THR A 28 10.36 5.88 -4.18
N THR A 29 9.60 5.48 -5.18
CA THR A 29 10.09 5.44 -6.55
C THR A 29 9.23 6.44 -7.31
N PRO A 30 9.78 7.62 -7.68
CA PRO A 30 9.16 8.43 -8.71
C PRO A 30 8.93 7.50 -9.92
N PRO A 31 7.71 7.40 -10.47
CA PRO A 31 7.55 6.69 -11.73
C PRO A 31 8.35 7.46 -12.79
N THR A 32 9.57 7.01 -13.05
CA THR A 32 10.51 7.65 -13.98
C THR A 32 10.26 7.15 -15.40
N GLN A 33 8.99 7.05 -15.78
CA GLN A 33 8.63 6.88 -17.17
C GLN A 33 7.30 7.59 -17.40
N PRO A 34 7.29 8.77 -18.06
CA PRO A 34 6.03 9.30 -18.55
C PRO A 34 5.44 8.23 -19.47
N PRO A 35 4.23 7.71 -19.20
CA PRO A 35 3.55 6.88 -20.18
C PRO A 35 3.49 7.70 -21.48
N THR A 36 3.72 7.05 -22.60
CA THR A 36 3.90 7.60 -23.96
C THR A 36 2.66 8.35 -24.51
N GLY A 37 1.75 8.81 -23.65
CA GLY A 37 0.49 9.46 -23.97
C GLY A 37 0.28 10.77 -23.21
N GLY A 38 1.17 11.75 -23.41
CA GLY A 38 0.94 13.14 -23.03
C GLY A 38 0.77 13.44 -21.53
N THR A 39 0.42 14.68 -21.23
CA THR A 39 0.14 15.16 -19.88
C THR A 39 -1.37 15.22 -19.62
N ALA A 40 -1.80 14.80 -18.43
CA ALA A 40 -3.16 14.97 -17.95
C ALA A 40 -3.49 16.46 -17.77
N ALA A 41 -4.65 16.89 -18.27
CA ALA A 41 -5.14 18.27 -18.10
C ALA A 41 -5.46 18.58 -16.62
N HIS A 42 -5.66 19.86 -16.29
CA HIS A 42 -6.22 20.26 -15.00
C HIS A 42 -7.52 19.48 -14.75
N TRP A 43 -7.68 18.93 -13.56
CA TRP A 43 -8.82 18.11 -13.12
C TRP A 43 -8.92 16.71 -13.74
N ALA A 44 -8.00 16.33 -14.63
CA ALA A 44 -7.96 14.99 -15.19
C ALA A 44 -7.36 13.97 -14.20
N GLN A 45 -7.71 12.70 -14.38
CA GLN A 45 -7.11 11.62 -13.60
C GLN A 45 -5.64 11.42 -13.99
N CYS A 46 -4.77 11.39 -12.98
CA CYS A 46 -3.33 11.19 -13.13
C CYS A 46 -2.81 9.95 -12.39
N GLY A 47 -3.69 9.20 -11.74
CA GLY A 47 -3.26 8.04 -10.98
C GLY A 47 -4.40 7.29 -10.31
N GLY A 48 -4.04 6.16 -9.75
CA GLY A 48 -4.96 5.22 -9.10
C GLY A 48 -4.64 3.77 -9.44
N ILE A 49 -5.06 2.84 -8.58
CA ILE A 49 -4.97 1.41 -8.84
C ILE A 49 -5.74 1.08 -10.14
N GLY A 50 -5.05 0.49 -11.11
CA GLY A 50 -5.62 0.12 -12.42
C GLY A 50 -5.66 1.22 -13.47
N PHE A 51 -5.16 2.43 -13.18
CA PHE A 51 -5.08 3.52 -14.15
C PHE A 51 -3.93 3.30 -15.15
N THR A 52 -4.24 3.34 -16.45
CA THR A 52 -3.28 3.14 -17.55
C THR A 52 -3.05 4.40 -18.38
N GLY A 53 -3.60 5.54 -17.94
CA GLY A 53 -3.49 6.82 -18.63
C GLY A 53 -2.27 7.66 -18.23
N PRO A 54 -2.26 8.95 -18.59
CA PRO A 54 -1.15 9.85 -18.28
C PRO A 54 -0.98 10.05 -16.78
N THR A 55 0.15 9.62 -16.23
CA THR A 55 0.47 9.79 -14.80
C THR A 55 1.10 11.14 -14.47
N VAL A 56 1.43 11.92 -15.50
CA VAL A 56 2.06 13.23 -15.39
C VAL A 56 1.02 14.30 -15.70
N CYS A 57 0.87 15.26 -14.80
CA CYS A 57 0.03 16.43 -15.00
C CYS A 57 0.69 17.45 -15.90
N ALA A 58 -0.12 18.19 -16.66
CA ALA A 58 0.37 19.35 -17.41
C ALA A 58 0.88 20.38 -16.39
N ALA A 59 2.06 20.95 -16.63
CA ALA A 59 2.54 22.04 -15.80
C ALA A 59 1.53 23.21 -15.86
N PRO A 60 1.22 23.88 -14.73
CA PRO A 60 1.86 23.83 -13.41
C PRO A 60 1.23 22.84 -12.41
N TYR A 61 0.33 21.96 -12.86
CA TYR A 61 -0.46 21.10 -11.98
C TYR A 61 0.32 19.90 -11.47
N THR A 62 -0.10 19.40 -10.33
CA THR A 62 0.49 18.26 -9.60
C THR A 62 -0.54 17.18 -9.39
N CYS A 63 -0.10 15.93 -9.39
CA CYS A 63 -1.00 14.80 -9.18
C CYS A 63 -1.36 14.67 -7.70
N GLN A 64 -2.56 15.11 -7.32
CA GLN A 64 -3.10 15.02 -5.97
C GLN A 64 -3.90 13.73 -5.80
N VAL A 65 -3.52 12.90 -4.83
CA VAL A 65 -4.21 11.65 -4.54
C VAL A 65 -5.50 11.93 -3.77
N SER A 66 -6.66 11.60 -4.34
CA SER A 66 -7.94 11.70 -3.64
C SER A 66 -8.32 10.40 -2.95
N ASN A 67 -8.04 9.26 -3.59
CA ASN A 67 -8.21 7.92 -3.02
C ASN A 67 -7.31 6.90 -3.73
N ALA A 68 -7.31 5.65 -3.24
CA ALA A 68 -6.45 4.59 -3.77
C ALA A 68 -6.66 4.30 -5.27
N TYR A 69 -7.85 4.56 -5.81
CA TYR A 69 -8.20 4.32 -7.20
C TYR A 69 -8.23 5.59 -8.06
N PHE A 70 -8.08 6.78 -7.46
CA PHE A 70 -8.26 8.05 -8.14
C PHE A 70 -7.35 9.15 -7.59
N SER A 71 -6.53 9.71 -8.48
CA SER A 71 -5.70 10.89 -8.25
C SER A 71 -5.97 11.90 -9.35
N GLN A 72 -6.06 13.18 -9.03
CA GLN A 72 -6.47 14.26 -9.92
C GLN A 72 -5.39 15.32 -10.05
N CYS A 73 -5.20 15.88 -11.25
CA CYS A 73 -4.25 16.97 -11.46
C CYS A 73 -4.80 18.30 -10.95
N LEU A 74 -4.14 18.90 -9.97
CA LEU A 74 -4.49 20.19 -9.35
C LEU A 74 -3.27 21.11 -9.21
#